data_AF-W1XIK3-F1
#
_entry.id   AF-W1XIK3-F1
#
_cell.length_a   1.000
_cell.length_b   1.000
_cell.length_c   1.000
_cell.angle_alpha   90.00
_cell.angle_beta   90.00
_cell.angle_gamma   90.00
#
_symmetry.space_group_name_H-M   'P 1'
#
loop_
_entity.id
_entity.type
_entity.pdbx_description
1 polymer ?
#
loop_
_entity_poly.entity_id
_entity_poly.type
_entity_poly.pdbx_seq_one_letter_code
_entity_poly.pdbx_strand_id
1 'polypeptide(L)' 'TWRFWRTVHGNILQTDQTTQTAYAKSRAWDGKEVASLLAWTHQMKAKNWQEWTQQAAKQALTINWYYADV' A
#
# COMPACT_ATOMS: atom_id res chain seq x y z
N THR A 1 21.98 -6.10 -20.27
CA THR A 1 21.54 -6.24 -18.86
C THR A 1 21.14 -4.89 -18.32
N TRP A 2 20.01 -4.78 -17.63
CA TRP A 2 19.50 -3.53 -17.06
C TRP A 2 19.77 -3.45 -15.55
N ARG A 3 19.80 -2.24 -14.98
CA ARG A 3 19.98 -2.00 -13.55
C ARG A 3 18.81 -1.19 -13.00
N PHE A 4 18.40 -1.52 -11.78
CA PHE A 4 17.39 -0.78 -11.02
C PHE A 4 18.03 -0.27 -9.72
N TRP A 5 17.64 0.94 -9.30
CA TRP A 5 18.20 1.62 -8.14
C TRP A 5 17.11 1.91 -7.11
N ARG A 6 17.46 1.84 -5.83
CA ARG A 6 16.58 2.13 -4.69
C ARG A 6 17.33 2.95 -3.65
N THR A 7 16.65 3.96 -3.10
CA THR A 7 17.12 4.73 -1.94
C THR A 7 16.33 4.31 -0.70
N VAL A 8 16.62 4.91 0.46
CA VAL A 8 15.80 4.73 1.67
C VAL A 8 14.32 5.09 1.46
N HIS A 9 14.03 5.98 0.51
CA HIS A 9 12.67 6.42 0.20
C HIS A 9 11.93 5.48 -0.76
N GLY A 10 12.63 4.62 -1.51
CA GLY A 10 12.02 3.75 -2.52
C GLY A 10 12.75 3.76 -3.86
N ASN A 11 12.10 3.20 -4.88
CA ASN A 11 12.70 2.98 -6.20
C ASN A 11 12.85 4.30 -6.96
N ILE A 12 13.97 4.46 -7.67
CA ILE A 12 14.20 5.58 -8.59
C ILE A 12 13.33 5.41 -9.83
N LEU A 13 12.59 6.47 -10.19
CA LEU A 13 11.78 6.52 -11.41
C LEU A 13 12.45 7.30 -12.52
N GLN A 14 13.14 8.38 -12.16
CA GLN A 14 13.74 9.31 -13.09
C GLN A 14 15.01 9.92 -12.49
N THR A 15 15.99 10.16 -13.34
CA THR A 15 17.23 10.87 -13.00
C THR A 15 17.35 12.09 -13.90
N ASP A 16 17.66 13.23 -13.32
CA ASP A 16 18.03 14.46 -14.02
C ASP A 16 19.50 14.78 -13.74
N GLN A 17 20.35 14.61 -14.74
CA GLN A 17 21.79 14.85 -14.62
C GLN A 17 22.16 16.34 -14.71
N THR A 18 21.25 17.20 -15.19
CA THR A 18 21.53 18.64 -15.26
C THR A 18 21.56 19.25 -13.86
N THR A 19 20.62 18.82 -13.00
CA THR A 19 20.51 19.25 -11.60
C THR A 19 21.07 18.24 -10.60
N GLN A 20 21.59 17.10 -11.08
CA GLN A 20 22.07 15.99 -10.24
C GLN A 20 21.00 15.46 -9.27
N THR A 21 19.76 15.34 -9.74
CA THR A 21 18.59 14.92 -8.96
C THR A 21 18.11 13.52 -9.36
N ALA A 22 17.81 12.67 -8.38
CA ALA A 22 17.17 11.38 -8.60
C ALA A 22 15.82 11.30 -7.86
N TYR A 23 14.73 11.12 -8.60
CA TYR A 23 13.38 11.11 -8.07
C TYR A 23 13.00 9.70 -7.61
N ALA A 24 12.83 9.53 -6.30
CA ALA A 24 12.41 8.28 -5.67
C ALA A 24 10.92 8.30 -5.32
N LYS A 25 10.22 7.18 -5.53
CA LYS A 25 8.81 7.05 -5.15
C LYS A 25 8.67 6.36 -3.79
N SER A 26 8.39 7.16 -2.77
CA SER A 26 7.97 6.68 -1.46
C SER A 26 6.48 6.35 -1.44
N ARG A 27 6.13 5.18 -0.91
CA ARG A 27 4.76 4.68 -0.83
C ARG A 27 4.46 4.37 0.63
N ALA A 28 3.40 4.95 1.19
CA ALA A 28 3.00 4.70 2.59
C ALA A 28 2.69 3.21 2.86
N TRP A 29 2.30 2.48 1.81
CA TRP A 29 1.98 1.06 1.84
C TRP A 29 3.16 0.13 1.47
N ASP A 30 4.36 0.67 1.20
CA ASP A 30 5.57 -0.15 0.96
C ASP A 30 5.82 -1.06 2.18
N GLY A 31 5.95 -2.37 1.93
CA GLY A 31 6.10 -3.39 2.98
C GLY A 31 4.79 -3.83 3.66
N LYS A 32 3.64 -3.29 3.24
CA LYS A 32 2.30 -3.63 3.79
C LYS A 32 1.40 -4.30 2.74
N GLU A 33 1.96 -4.76 1.63
CA GLU A 33 1.23 -5.31 0.49
C GLU A 33 0.46 -6.59 0.88
N VAL A 34 1.15 -7.56 1.48
CA VAL A 34 0.53 -8.84 1.90
C VAL A 34 -0.46 -8.63 3.05
N ALA A 35 -0.17 -7.72 3.98
CA ALA A 35 -1.10 -7.37 5.06
C ALA A 35 -2.41 -6.81 4.50
N SER A 36 -2.33 -5.92 3.50
CA SER A 36 -3.49 -5.34 2.82
C SER A 36 -4.30 -6.40 2.07
N LEU A 37 -3.63 -7.36 1.41
CA LEU A 37 -4.29 -8.49 0.74
C LEU A 37 -5.03 -9.41 1.73
N LEU A 38 -4.40 -9.75 2.85
CA LEU A 38 -5.02 -10.59 3.88
C LEU A 38 -6.17 -9.88 4.58
N ALA A 39 -6.06 -8.58 4.84
CA ALA A 39 -7.14 -7.75 5.36
C ALA A 39 -8.38 -7.80 4.44
N TRP A 40 -8.17 -7.66 3.13
CA TRP A 40 -9.23 -7.77 2.13
C TRP A 40 -9.88 -9.16 2.09
N THR A 41 -9.09 -10.21 2.32
CA THR A 41 -9.59 -11.58 2.37
C THR A 41 -10.38 -11.85 3.65
N HIS A 42 -9.90 -11.33 4.78
CA HIS A 42 -10.48 -11.56 6.10
C HIS A 42 -11.72 -10.72 6.37
N GLN A 43 -11.88 -9.53 5.76
CA GLN A 43 -13.12 -8.75 5.91
C GLN A 43 -14.36 -9.53 5.43
N MET A 44 -14.21 -10.47 4.48
CA MET A 44 -15.31 -11.34 4.03
C MET A 44 -15.82 -12.29 5.11
N LYS A 45 -15.05 -12.48 6.20
CA LYS A 45 -15.43 -13.32 7.33
C LYS A 45 -16.13 -12.52 8.45
N ALA A 46 -16.07 -11.19 8.39
CA ALA A 46 -16.69 -10.32 9.39
C ALA A 46 -18.21 -10.51 9.42
N LYS A 47 -18.78 -10.50 10.62
CA LYS A 47 -20.22 -10.67 10.87
C LYS A 47 -20.92 -9.40 11.34
N ASN A 48 -20.16 -8.34 11.60
CA ASN A 48 -20.66 -7.06 12.08
C ASN A 48 -19.68 -5.94 11.71
N TRP A 49 -20.11 -4.69 11.89
CA TRP A 49 -19.33 -3.48 11.63
C TRP A 49 -17.98 -3.47 12.37
N GLN A 50 -17.94 -3.94 13.62
CA GLN A 50 -16.73 -3.92 14.44
C GLN A 50 -15.65 -4.84 13.86
N GLU A 51 -16.01 -6.07 13.50
CA GLU A 51 -15.09 -7.03 12.87
C GLU A 51 -14.61 -6.55 11.50
N TRP A 52 -15.48 -5.90 10.73
CA TRP A 52 -15.16 -5.38 9.41
C TRP A 52 -14.16 -4.22 9.50
N THR A 53 -14.39 -3.25 10.39
CA THR A 53 -13.49 -2.11 10.61
C THR A 53 -12.12 -2.53 11.14
N GLN A 54 -12.04 -3.61 11.92
CA GLN A 54 -10.75 -4.19 12.34
C GLN A 54 -9.89 -4.69 11.17
N GLN A 55 -10.52 -5.18 10.10
CA GLN A 55 -9.79 -5.55 8.89
C GLN A 55 -9.49 -4.31 8.03
N ALA A 56 -10.42 -3.35 7.94
CA ALA A 56 -10.19 -2.09 7.23
C ALA A 56 -8.94 -1.35 7.78
N ALA A 57 -8.71 -1.37 9.09
CA ALA A 57 -7.53 -0.76 9.73
C ALA A 57 -6.18 -1.39 9.28
N LYS A 58 -6.21 -2.61 8.73
CA LYS A 58 -5.02 -3.32 8.21
C LYS A 58 -4.80 -3.07 6.72
N GLN A 59 -5.71 -2.36 6.05
CA GLN A 59 -5.59 -1.98 4.65
C GLN A 59 -4.73 -0.71 4.54
N ALA A 60 -3.53 -0.81 3.96
CA ALA A 60 -2.62 0.32 3.78
C ALA A 60 -2.84 1.14 2.48
N LEU A 61 -3.50 0.58 1.47
CA LEU A 61 -3.83 1.27 0.21
C LEU A 61 -5.03 2.21 0.43
N THR A 62 -5.00 3.33 -0.28
CA THR A 62 -6.08 4.34 -0.24
C THR A 62 -7.31 3.87 -1.03
N ILE A 63 -8.20 3.14 -0.37
CA ILE A 63 -9.39 2.55 -1.00
C ILE A 63 -10.61 2.79 -0.11
N ASN A 64 -11.69 3.26 -0.73
CA ASN A 64 -12.98 3.39 -0.05
C ASN A 64 -13.61 2.00 0.09
N TRP A 65 -13.97 1.65 1.32
CA TRP A 65 -14.70 0.43 1.62
C TRP A 65 -16.12 0.79 2.07
N TYR A 66 -17.10 -0.03 1.70
CA TYR A 66 -18.53 0.17 1.98
C TYR A 66 -19.07 -1.06 2.72
N TYR A 67 -19.95 -0.84 3.69
CA TYR A 67 -20.52 -1.87 4.56
C TYR A 67 -22.04 -1.79 4.57
N ALA A 68 -22.70 -2.95 4.61
CA ALA A 68 -24.11 -3.12 4.89
C ALA A 68 -24.34 -4.51 5.51
N ASP A 69 -25.30 -4.63 6.42
CA ASP A 69 -25.76 -5.88 7.03
C ASP A 69 -27.29 -6.04 6.94
N VAL A 70 -27.79 -7.21 7.38
CA VAL A 70 -29.21 -7.65 7.31
C VAL A 70 -30.05 -7.10 8.46
#